data_AF-A0A9X4EIA9-F1
#
_entry.id   AF-A0A9X4EIA9-F1
#
_cell.length_a   1.000
_cell.length_b   1.000
_cell.length_c   1.000
_cell.angle_alpha   90.00
_cell.angle_beta   90.00
_cell.angle_gamma   90.00
#
_symmetry.space_group_name_H-M   'P 1'
#
loop_
_entity.id
_entity.type
_entity.pdbx_description
1 polymer ?
#
loop_
_entity_poly.entity_id
_entity_poly.type
_entity_poly.pdbx_seq_one_letter_code
_entity_poly.pdbx_strand_id
1 'polypeptide(L)' 'MNVRDHDWYDTEAQKSLYGLQVHIPSVGWCFVARAGAPLLFATEAERTAERQRMAALPEPATLAGVVRKAVVTDAGGQPA' A
#
# COMPACT_ATOMS: atom_id res chain seq x y z
N MET A 1 0.74 -14.24 3.55
CA MET A 1 0.71 -12.95 2.80
C MET A 1 2.04 -12.69 2.11
N ASN A 2 2.04 -12.46 0.80
CA ASN A 2 3.26 -12.06 0.07
C ASN A 2 3.37 -10.54 0.05
N VAL A 3 4.51 -10.02 0.52
CA VAL A 3 4.82 -8.59 0.55
C VAL A 3 6.13 -8.38 -0.19
N ARG A 4 6.21 -7.33 -1.02
CA ARG A 4 7.43 -6.96 -1.73
C ARG A 4 7.71 -5.46 -1.61
N ASP A 5 8.99 -5.14 -1.76
CA ASP A 5 9.49 -3.77 -1.78
C ASP A 5 9.20 -3.13 -3.14
N HIS A 6 8.95 -1.84 -3.14
CA HIS A 6 8.78 -1.06 -4.36
C HIS A 6 9.37 0.34 -4.17
N ASP A 7 10.37 0.68 -4.97
CA ASP A 7 11.09 1.94 -4.83
C ASP A 7 10.53 2.98 -5.80
N TRP A 8 10.40 4.20 -5.31
CA TRP A 8 9.90 5.37 -6.01
C TRP A 8 11.02 6.40 -6.08
N TYR A 9 10.95 7.27 -7.08
CA TYR A 9 11.79 8.45 -7.15
C TYR A 9 10.89 9.68 -7.19
N ASP A 10 10.99 10.50 -6.15
CA ASP A 10 10.33 11.80 -6.07
C ASP A 10 11.12 12.79 -6.93
N THR A 11 10.55 13.17 -8.07
CA THR A 11 11.21 14.07 -9.03
C THR A 11 11.17 15.52 -8.59
N GLU A 12 10.26 15.91 -7.70
CA GLU A 12 10.18 17.27 -7.19
C GLU A 12 11.24 17.49 -6.10
N ALA A 13 11.30 16.57 -5.14
CA ALA A 13 12.28 16.63 -4.06
C ALA A 13 13.64 15.99 -4.41
N GLN A 14 13.77 15.41 -5.61
CA GLN A 14 14.98 14.73 -6.11
C GLN A 14 15.53 13.65 -5.16
N LYS A 15 14.64 12.84 -4.59
CA LYS A 15 14.99 11.83 -3.58
C LYS A 15 14.28 10.50 -3.80
N SER A 16 14.90 9.43 -3.31
CA SER A 16 14.26 8.12 -3.26
C SER A 16 13.16 8.10 -2.19
N LEU A 17 12.05 7.47 -2.52
CA LEU A 17 10.97 7.12 -1.61
C LEU A 17 10.76 5.61 -1.67
N TYR A 18 10.35 5.03 -0.55
CA TYR A 18 10.30 3.58 -0.39
C TYR A 18 8.88 3.16 -0.10
N GLY A 19 8.32 2.21 -0.85
CA GLY A 19 6.95 1.76 -0.72
C GLY A 19 6.85 0.23 -0.60
N LEU A 20 5.64 -0.26 -0.40
CA LEU A 20 5.34 -1.69 -0.28
C LEU A 20 4.16 -2.09 -1.16
N GLN A 21 4.23 -3.32 -1.66
CA GLN A 21 3.10 -3.98 -2.31
C GLN A 21 2.76 -5.30 -1.62
N VAL A 22 1.47 -5.60 -1.53
CA VAL A 22 0.94 -6.85 -1.03
C VAL A 22 0.22 -7.60 -2.15
N HIS A 23 0.38 -8.92 -2.20
CA HIS A 23 -0.35 -9.74 -3.15
C HIS A 23 -1.70 -10.17 -2.58
N ILE A 24 -2.78 -9.83 -3.28
CA ILE A 24 -4.15 -10.26 -2.97
C ILE A 24 -4.57 -11.28 -4.04
N PRO A 25 -4.95 -12.52 -3.70
CA PRO A 25 -5.24 -13.56 -4.71
C PRO A 25 -6.23 -13.17 -5.81
N SER A 26 -7.23 -12.33 -5.50
CA SER A 26 -8.24 -11.88 -6.45
C SER A 26 -7.92 -10.58 -7.20
N VAL A 27 -6.88 -9.84 -6.80
CA VAL A 27 -6.54 -8.51 -7.34
C VAL A 27 -5.13 -8.46 -7.91
N GLY A 28 -4.24 -9.34 -7.46
CA GLY A 28 -2.81 -9.28 -7.74
C GLY A 28 -2.06 -8.35 -6.78
N TRP A 29 -0.96 -7.77 -7.25
CA TRP A 29 -0.12 -6.89 -6.46
C TRP A 29 -0.76 -5.51 -6.29
N CYS A 30 -1.02 -5.12 -5.04
CA CYS A 30 -1.61 -3.84 -4.67
C CYS A 30 -0.65 -3.05 -3.80
N PHE A 31 -0.60 -1.73 -3.97
CA PHE A 31 0.16 -0.86 -3.07
C PHE A 31 -0.46 -0.83 -1.67
N VAL A 32 0.40 -0.83 -0.65
CA VAL A 32 -0.03 -0.50 0.70
C VAL A 32 -0.38 0.99 0.73
N ALA A 33 -1.58 1.32 1.21
CA ALA A 33 -2.08 2.69 1.25
C ALA A 33 -2.65 3.03 2.63
N ARG A 34 -2.60 4.32 3.00
CA ARG A 34 -3.26 4.89 4.16
C ARG A 34 -4.05 6.11 3.70
N ALA A 35 -5.35 6.15 4.04
CA ALA A 35 -6.26 7.23 3.64
C ALA A 35 -6.28 7.50 2.11
N GLY A 36 -6.23 6.44 1.30
CA GLY A 36 -6.29 6.54 -0.16
C GLY A 36 -4.96 6.89 -0.84
N ALA A 37 -3.91 7.24 -0.09
CA ALA A 37 -2.59 7.53 -0.64
C ALA A 37 -1.63 6.35 -0.40
N PRO A 38 -0.71 6.04 -1.35
CA PRO A 38 0.37 5.09 -1.12
C PRO A 38 1.16 5.44 0.14
N LEU A 39 1.44 4.42 0.95
CA LEU A 39 2.29 4.58 2.12
C LEU A 39 3.75 4.56 1.66
N LEU A 40 4.39 5.74 1.69
CA LEU A 40 5.77 5.96 1.29
C LEU A 40 6.62 6.31 2.51
N PHE A 41 7.85 5.81 2.52
CA PHE A 41 8.85 5.99 3.57
C PHE A 41 10.04 6.77 3.03
N ALA A 42 10.70 7.51 3.92
CA ALA A 42 11.91 8.27 3.57
C ALA A 42 13.16 7.39 3.57
N THR A 43 13.12 6.24 4.26
CA THR A 43 14.26 5.32 4.38
C THR A 43 13.87 3.85 4.13
N GLU A 44 14.83 3.05 3.68
CA GLU A 44 14.67 1.60 3.53
C GLU A 44 14.40 0.90 4.88
N ALA A 45 14.95 1.43 5.97
CA ALA A 45 14.76 0.90 7.31
C ALA A 45 13.29 1.00 7.75
N GLU A 46 12.66 2.15 7.51
CA GLU A 46 11.22 2.36 7.77
C GLU A 46 10.36 1.40 6.92
N ARG A 47 10.66 1.27 5.62
CA ARG A 47 9.98 0.30 4.74
C ARG A 47 10.13 -1.12 5.26
N THR A 48 11.34 -1.50 5.68
CA THR A 48 11.64 -2.86 6.16
C THR A 48 10.89 -3.17 7.45
N ALA A 49 10.82 -2.23 8.39
CA ALA A 49 10.04 -2.37 9.61
C ALA A 49 8.55 -2.58 9.30
N GLU A 50 7.99 -1.80 8.36
CA GLU A 50 6.60 -1.98 7.95
C GLU A 50 6.38 -3.30 7.22
N ARG A 51 7.33 -3.75 6.39
CA ARG A 51 7.27 -5.05 5.71
C ARG A 51 7.16 -6.19 6.71
N GLN A 52 7.98 -6.17 7.76
CA GLN A 52 7.94 -7.16 8.84
C GLN A 52 6.60 -7.12 9.58
N ARG A 53 6.09 -5.93 9.86
CA ARG A 53 4.76 -5.74 10.46
C ARG A 53 3.66 -6.35 9.60
N MET A 54 3.67 -6.10 8.29
CA MET A 54 2.68 -6.61 7.35
C MET A 54 2.78 -8.13 7.14
N ALA A 55 4.00 -8.67 7.08
CA ALA A 55 4.23 -10.10 6.97
C ALA A 55 3.74 -10.88 8.21
N ALA A 56 3.71 -10.24 9.38
CA ALA A 56 3.22 -10.80 10.63
C ALA A 56 1.68 -10.74 10.79
N LEU A 57 0.95 -10.05 9.88
CA LEU A 57 -0.51 -9.98 9.95
C LEU A 57 -1.15 -11.30 9.49
N PRO A 58 -2.24 -11.75 10.13
CA PRO A 58 -3.02 -12.89 9.65
C PRO A 58 -3.65 -12.61 8.27
N GLU A 59 -3.83 -13.68 7.49
CA GLU A 59 -4.34 -13.69 6.11
C GLU A 59 -5.65 -12.86 5.89
N PRO A 60 -5.93 -12.44 4.64
CA PRO A 60 -6.58 -11.17 4.29
C PRO A 60 -8.10 -11.06 4.55
N ALA A 61 -8.75 -12.04 5.19
CA ALA A 61 -10.13 -11.88 5.65
C ALA A 61 -10.30 -10.67 6.59
N THR A 62 -9.22 -10.29 7.30
CA THR A 62 -9.16 -9.14 8.20
C THR A 62 -8.80 -7.81 7.49
N LEU A 63 -8.25 -7.87 6.27
CA LEU A 63 -7.81 -6.70 5.49
C LEU A 63 -8.88 -6.16 4.55
N ALA A 64 -9.96 -6.91 4.30
CA ALA A 64 -11.09 -6.42 3.52
C ALA A 64 -11.70 -5.12 4.11
N GLY A 65 -11.62 -4.90 5.43
CA GLY A 65 -12.04 -3.63 6.07
C GLY A 65 -11.03 -2.48 5.93
N VAL A 66 -9.74 -2.78 5.81
CA VAL A 66 -8.65 -1.78 5.76
C VAL A 66 -8.34 -1.39 4.31
N VAL A 67 -8.38 -2.35 3.37
CA VAL A 67 -8.08 -2.14 1.94
C VAL A 67 -9.29 -1.57 1.18
N ARG A 68 -10.54 -1.94 1.53
CA ARG A 68 -11.73 -1.35 0.90
C ARG A 68 -11.89 0.15 1.19
N LYS A 69 -11.38 0.64 2.32
CA LYS A 69 -11.44 2.07 2.65
C LYS A 69 -10.50 2.93 1.79
N ALA A 70 -9.52 2.33 1.12
CA ALA A 70 -8.68 3.01 0.12
C ALA A 70 -9.22 2.88 -1.32
N VAL A 71 -10.14 1.94 -1.57
CA VAL A 71 -10.73 1.69 -2.90
C VAL A 71 -12.09 2.39 -3.08
N VAL A 72 -12.75 2.84 -2.02
CA VAL A 72 -14.06 3.51 -2.09
C VAL A 72 -13.98 4.93 -1.51
N THR A 73 -13.24 5.80 -2.18
CA THR A 73 -13.52 7.24 -2.20
C THR A 73 -13.20 7.79 -3.60
N ASP A 74 -13.82 7.19 -4.61
CA ASP A 74 -14.30 7.95 -5.76
C ASP A 74 -15.82 7.80 -5.79
N ALA A 75 -16.47 8.50 -4.86
CA ALA A 75 -17.90 8.77 -4.94
C ALA A 75 -18.04 10.25 -5.32
N GLY A 76 -17.53 10.59 -6.50
CA GLY A 76 -17.63 11.92 -7.10
C GLY A 76 -17.93 11.84 -8.60
N GLY A 77 -19.18 11.49 -8.95
CA GLY A 77 -19.73 11.67 -10.32
C GLY A 77 -20.63 10.51 -10.77
N GLN A 78 -21.90 10.49 -10.34
CA GLN A 78 -23.10 10.94 -11.10
C GLN A 78 -23.64 9.85 -12.07
N PRO A 79 -24.93 9.45 -11.95
CA PRO A 79 -25.50 8.35 -12.72
C PRO A 79 -25.90 8.76 -14.14
N ALA A 80 -25.63 7.88 -15.10
CA ALA A 80 -26.39 7.67 -16.33
C ALA A 80 -26.15 6.24 -16.83
#